data_AF-D3Z343-F1
#
_entry.id   AF-D3Z343-F1
#
_cell.length_a   1.000
_cell.length_b   1.000
_cell.length_c   1.000
_cell.angle_alpha   90.00
_cell.angle_beta   90.00
_cell.angle_gamma   90.00
#
_symmetry.space_group_name_H-M   'P 1'
#
loop_
_entity.id
_entity.type
_entity.pdbx_description
1 polymer ?
#
loop_
_entity_poly.entity_id
_entity_poly.type
_entity_poly.pdbx_seq_one_letter_code
_entity_poly.pdbx_strand_id
1 'polypeptide(L)'
;MESSKKMDAAGTLQPNPPLKLQPDRGAGSVLVPEQGGYKEKFVKTVEDKYKCEKCRLVLCNPKQTECGHRFCESCMAALLSSSSPKCTACQESIIKD
;
A
#
# COMPACT_ATOMS: atom_id res chain seq x y z
N MET A 1 31.95 22.99 27.48
CA MET A 1 31.36 21.69 27.87
C MET A 1 30.49 21.24 26.71
N GLU A 2 31.11 20.55 25.75
CA GLU A 2 31.13 19.07 25.66
C GLU A 2 29.71 18.55 25.44
N SER A 3 29.32 18.32 24.18
CA SER A 3 29.50 17.06 23.44
C SER A 3 28.41 16.05 23.80
N SER A 4 27.60 15.64 22.81
CA SER A 4 27.47 14.22 22.42
C SER A 4 26.34 13.97 21.42
N LYS A 5 26.77 13.86 20.17
CA LYS A 5 26.32 12.94 19.11
C LYS A 5 25.51 11.72 19.60
N LYS A 6 24.35 11.49 18.96
CA LYS A 6 23.75 10.16 18.81
C LYS A 6 23.16 10.02 17.40
N MET A 7 23.67 9.02 16.71
CA MET A 7 23.33 8.56 15.39
C MET A 7 22.86 7.13 15.60
N ASP A 8 21.63 6.81 15.22
CA ASP A 8 21.06 5.47 15.33
C ASP A 8 20.06 5.34 14.17
N ALA A 9 19.91 4.26 13.43
CA ALA A 9 20.72 3.08 13.18
C ALA A 9 20.27 2.57 11.79
N ALA A 10 21.18 1.90 11.09
CA ALA A 10 20.95 1.37 9.74
C ALA A 10 19.69 0.50 9.67
N GLY A 11 18.80 0.83 8.72
CA GLY A 11 17.63 0.04 8.39
C GLY A 11 18.04 -1.36 7.93
N THR A 12 17.60 -2.36 8.69
CA THR A 12 17.72 -3.77 8.31
C THR A 12 16.83 -4.02 7.10
N LEU A 13 17.44 -4.30 5.94
CA LEU A 13 16.74 -4.74 4.75
C LEU A 13 16.17 -6.14 5.01
N GLN A 14 14.86 -6.24 5.20
CA GLN A 14 14.16 -7.52 5.19
C GLN A 14 14.14 -8.08 3.77
N PRO A 15 14.48 -9.37 3.55
CA PRO A 15 14.31 -10.00 2.24
C PRO A 15 12.82 -10.13 1.94
N ASN A 16 12.40 -9.68 0.75
CA ASN A 16 11.02 -9.80 0.30
C ASN A 16 10.61 -11.30 0.21
N PRO A 17 9.38 -11.66 0.60
CA PRO A 17 8.85 -13.02 0.41
C PRO A 17 8.66 -13.37 -1.08
N PRO A 18 8.60 -14.67 -1.43
CA PRO A 18 8.67 -15.12 -2.82
C PRO A 18 7.40 -14.76 -3.60
N LEU A 19 7.61 -14.03 -4.70
CA LEU A 19 6.59 -13.65 -5.69
C LEU A 19 6.03 -14.92 -6.36
N LYS A 20 4.73 -15.15 -6.24
CA LYS A 20 4.05 -16.24 -6.99
C LYS A 20 3.67 -15.74 -8.38
N LEU A 21 4.24 -16.37 -9.40
CA LEU A 21 3.88 -16.19 -10.81
C LEU A 21 2.52 -16.84 -11.07
N GLN A 22 1.52 -16.09 -11.53
CA GLN A 22 0.24 -16.65 -11.99
C GLN A 22 0.20 -16.75 -13.52
N PRO A 23 -0.26 -17.88 -14.11
CA PRO A 23 -0.34 -18.05 -15.54
C PRO A 23 -1.80 -17.97 -16.02
N ASP A 24 -2.26 -16.83 -16.54
CA ASP A 24 -3.12 -16.84 -17.74
C ASP A 24 -3.29 -15.44 -18.36
N ARG A 25 -3.10 -15.39 -19.68
CA ARG A 25 -3.33 -14.29 -20.65
C ARG A 25 -2.39 -13.08 -20.68
N GLY A 26 -1.56 -13.09 -21.73
CA GLY A 26 -1.00 -11.90 -22.38
C GLY A 26 0.45 -11.64 -22.00
N ALA A 27 1.33 -11.58 -23.00
CA ALA A 27 2.77 -11.45 -22.85
C ALA A 27 3.18 -10.23 -21.99
N GLY A 28 3.50 -10.52 -20.74
CA GLY A 28 3.97 -9.58 -19.72
C GLY A 28 3.57 -10.09 -18.36
N SER A 29 4.49 -10.70 -17.62
CA SER A 29 4.25 -11.05 -16.20
C SER A 29 4.11 -9.75 -15.42
N VAL A 30 2.87 -9.25 -15.27
CA VAL A 30 2.59 -8.14 -14.36
C VAL A 30 2.86 -8.65 -12.95
N LEU A 31 3.86 -8.09 -12.28
CA LEU A 31 4.18 -8.40 -10.90
C LEU A 31 3.09 -7.82 -10.01
N VAL A 32 2.02 -8.57 -9.75
CA VAL A 32 0.94 -8.14 -8.85
C VAL A 32 1.38 -8.39 -7.39
N PRO A 33 1.45 -7.37 -6.52
CA PRO A 33 1.76 -7.58 -5.12
C PRO A 33 0.63 -8.33 -4.41
N GLU A 34 0.99 -9.35 -3.62
CA GLU A 34 0.01 -10.10 -2.81
C GLU A 34 -0.65 -9.21 -1.75
N GLN A 35 0.11 -8.25 -1.19
CA GLN A 35 -0.30 -7.41 -0.06
C GLN A 35 0.12 -5.95 -0.29
N GLY A 36 -0.82 -5.03 -0.10
CA GLY A 36 -0.59 -3.60 -0.27
C GLY A 36 -0.51 -3.16 -1.72
N GLY A 37 0.36 -2.18 -1.98
CA GLY A 37 0.60 -1.59 -3.30
C GLY A 37 1.97 -1.97 -3.86
N TYR A 38 2.29 -1.45 -5.04
CA TYR A 38 3.57 -1.70 -5.71
C TYR A 38 4.73 -1.01 -4.98
N LYS A 39 5.82 -1.76 -4.72
CA LYS A 39 7.02 -1.27 -4.01
C LYS A 39 8.15 -0.87 -4.96
N GLU A 40 7.98 -1.14 -6.25
CA GLU A 40 9.00 -0.92 -7.26
C GLU A 40 9.21 0.57 -7.53
N LYS A 41 10.40 0.89 -8.04
CA LYS A 41 10.74 2.26 -8.43
C LYS A 41 10.09 2.59 -9.77
N PHE A 42 9.29 3.64 -9.79
CA PHE A 42 8.66 4.15 -11.01
C PHE A 42 9.62 5.06 -11.78
N VAL A 43 9.54 5.04 -13.11
CA VAL A 43 10.34 5.89 -13.99
C VAL A 43 10.06 7.37 -13.75
N LYS A 44 8.79 7.71 -13.45
CA LYS A 44 8.36 9.06 -13.10
C LYS A 44 7.95 9.10 -11.64
N THR A 45 8.08 10.29 -11.04
CA THR A 45 7.54 10.55 -9.70
C THR A 45 6.05 10.27 -9.69
N VAL A 46 5.62 9.48 -8.71
CA VAL A 46 4.21 9.10 -8.55
C VAL A 46 3.48 10.23 -7.80
N GLU A 47 2.45 10.77 -8.44
CA GLU A 47 1.51 11.70 -7.82
C GLU A 47 0.72 11.02 -6.68
N ASP A 48 0.35 11.78 -5.64
CA ASP A 48 -0.31 11.23 -4.45
C ASP A 48 -1.68 10.61 -4.74
N LYS A 49 -2.40 11.10 -5.76
CA LYS A 49 -3.70 10.55 -6.20
C LYS A 49 -3.65 9.08 -6.63
N TYR A 50 -2.46 8.55 -6.92
CA TYR A 50 -2.23 7.15 -7.29
C TYR A 50 -1.71 6.30 -6.13
N LYS A 51 -1.61 6.86 -4.92
CA LYS A 51 -1.15 6.16 -3.73
C LYS A 51 -2.33 5.71 -2.88
N CYS A 52 -2.16 4.58 -2.22
CA CYS A 52 -3.12 4.05 -1.26
C CYS A 52 -3.08 4.85 0.03
N GLU A 53 -4.23 5.25 0.57
CA GLU A 53 -4.30 5.99 1.83
C GLU A 53 -3.83 5.20 3.07
N LYS A 54 -3.85 3.86 2.98
CA LYS A 54 -3.39 2.97 4.06
C LYS A 54 -1.90 2.66 3.98
N CYS A 55 -1.42 2.09 2.86
CA CYS A 55 -0.03 1.63 2.74
C CYS A 55 0.91 2.67 2.12
N ARG A 56 0.39 3.79 1.59
CA ARG A 56 1.14 4.87 0.92
C ARG A 56 1.99 4.44 -0.28
N LEU A 57 1.79 3.23 -0.77
CA LEU A 57 2.35 2.69 -2.01
C LEU A 57 1.41 2.92 -3.19
N VAL A 58 1.89 2.72 -4.41
CA VAL A 58 1.04 2.83 -5.61
C VAL A 58 -0.06 1.78 -5.57
N LEU A 59 -1.29 2.22 -5.84
CA LEU A 59 -2.49 1.41 -5.75
C LEU A 59 -2.38 0.10 -6.57
N CYS A 60 -2.65 -1.04 -5.92
CA CYS A 60 -2.86 -2.32 -6.57
C CYS A 60 -4.33 -2.72 -6.41
N ASN A 61 -5.02 -2.99 -7.53
CA ASN A 61 -6.47 -3.22 -7.59
C ASN A 61 -7.26 -2.17 -6.76
N PRO A 62 -7.22 -0.89 -7.15
CA PRO A 62 -7.79 0.19 -6.34
C PRO A 62 -9.29 -0.01 -6.08
N LYS A 63 -9.69 0.22 -4.82
CA LYS A 63 -11.07 0.37 -4.37
C LYS A 63 -11.26 1.79 -3.85
N GLN A 64 -12.37 2.42 -4.18
CA GLN A 64 -12.71 3.76 -3.73
C GLN A 64 -13.85 3.68 -2.72
N THR A 65 -13.75 4.42 -1.62
CA THR A 65 -14.82 4.57 -0.63
C THR A 65 -15.81 5.65 -1.07
N GLU A 66 -16.98 5.69 -0.45
CA GLU A 66 -17.98 6.76 -0.64
C GLU A 66 -17.41 8.15 -0.35
N CYS A 67 -16.49 8.26 0.60
CA CYS A 67 -15.76 9.51 0.88
C CYS A 67 -14.70 9.89 -0.17
N GLY A 68 -14.55 9.11 -1.25
CA GLY A 68 -13.68 9.40 -2.39
C GLY A 68 -12.22 8.95 -2.25
N HIS A 69 -11.82 8.37 -1.11
CA HIS A 69 -10.45 7.94 -0.85
C HIS A 69 -10.17 6.55 -1.42
N ARG A 70 -8.93 6.32 -1.88
CA ARG A 70 -8.54 5.08 -2.59
C ARG A 70 -7.62 4.19 -1.78
N PHE A 71 -7.88 2.89 -1.84
CA PHE A 71 -7.13 1.85 -1.15
C PHE A 71 -6.79 0.70 -2.08
N CYS A 72 -5.68 0.00 -1.85
CA CYS A 72 -5.46 -1.30 -2.50
C CYS A 72 -6.54 -2.29 -2.05
N GLU A 73 -6.88 -3.27 -2.89
CA GLU A 73 -7.88 -4.31 -2.56
C GLU A 73 -7.56 -5.01 -1.23
N SER A 74 -6.32 -5.49 -1.06
CA SER A 74 -5.86 -6.13 0.19
C SER A 74 -5.87 -5.16 1.38
N CYS A 75 -5.58 -3.87 1.15
CA CYS A 75 -5.65 -2.84 2.18
C CYS A 75 -7.09 -2.57 2.64
N MET A 76 -8.03 -2.51 1.69
CA MET A 76 -9.46 -2.35 1.94
C MET A 76 -10.02 -3.54 2.71
N ALA A 77 -9.73 -4.77 2.26
CA ALA A 77 -10.16 -5.98 2.95
C ALA A 77 -9.72 -6.00 4.42
N ALA A 78 -8.48 -5.59 4.69
CA ALA A 78 -7.96 -5.48 6.04
C ALA A 78 -8.59 -4.33 6.86
N LEU A 79 -9.08 -3.24 6.24
CA LEU A 79 -9.86 -2.21 6.94
C LEU A 79 -11.25 -2.72 7.30
N LEU A 80 -11.94 -3.35 6.36
CA LEU A 80 -13.28 -3.92 6.54
C LEU A 80 -13.31 -5.09 7.54
N SER A 81 -12.17 -5.71 7.81
CA SER A 81 -12.03 -6.75 8.83
C SER A 81 -11.99 -6.20 10.27
N SER A 82 -11.90 -4.87 10.45
CA SER A 82 -11.96 -4.25 11.77
C SER A 82 -13.41 -4.11 12.28
N SER A 83 -13.59 -4.01 13.60
CA SER A 83 -14.93 -3.87 14.21
C SER A 83 -15.65 -2.56 13.86
N SER A 84 -14.91 -1.52 13.47
CA SER A 84 -15.45 -0.23 13.07
C SER A 84 -14.64 0.33 11.89
N PRO A 85 -14.92 -0.14 10.67
CA PRO A 85 -14.12 0.23 9.50
C PRO A 85 -14.30 1.72 9.18
N LYS A 86 -13.18 2.44 9.22
CA LYS A 86 -13.12 3.88 8.93
C LYS A 86 -12.03 4.17 7.91
N CYS A 87 -12.27 5.17 7.09
CA CYS A 87 -11.29 5.72 6.17
C CYS A 87 -10.10 6.28 6.97
N THR A 88 -8.88 5.85 6.64
CA THR A 88 -7.68 6.33 7.35
C THR A 88 -7.34 7.78 7.02
N ALA A 89 -7.88 8.34 5.93
CA ALA A 89 -7.65 9.72 5.51
C ALA A 89 -8.63 10.71 6.15
N CYS A 90 -9.94 10.41 6.17
CA CYS A 90 -10.99 11.32 6.66
C CYS A 90 -11.80 10.81 7.86
N GLN A 91 -11.54 9.60 8.36
CA GLN A 91 -12.24 8.97 9.50
C GLN A 91 -13.73 8.66 9.29
N GLU A 92 -14.27 8.84 8.08
CA GLU A 92 -15.63 8.44 7.75
C GLU A 92 -15.80 6.91 7.72
N SER A 93 -16.97 6.43 8.14
CA SER A 93 -17.31 5.01 8.17
C SER A 93 -17.31 4.43 6.75
N ILE A 94 -16.71 3.26 6.58
CA ILE A 94 -16.72 2.53 5.30
C ILE A 94 -17.79 1.45 5.38
N ILE A 95 -18.76 1.51 4.48
CA ILE A 95 -19.78 0.47 4.33
C ILE A 95 -19.30 -0.54 3.29
N LYS A 96 -19.58 -1.81 3.51
CA LYS A 96 -19.31 -2.88 2.54
C LYS A 96 -20.58 -3.12 1.75
N ASP A 97 -20.53 -2.86 0.44
CA ASP A 97 -21.58 -3.24 -0.51
C ASP A 97 -21.75 -4.77 -0.63
#